data_AF-A0A820D7I6-F1
#
_entry.id   AF-A0A820D7I6-F1
#
_cell.length_a   1.000
_cell.length_b   1.000
_cell.length_c   1.000
_cell.angle_alpha   90.00
_cell.angle_beta   90.00
_cell.angle_gamma   90.00
#
_symmetry.space_group_name_H-M   'P 1'
#
loop_
_entity.id
_entity.type
_entity.pdbx_description
1 polymer ?
#
loop_
_entity_poly.entity_id
_entity_poly.type
_entity_poly.pdbx_seq_one_letter_code
_entity_poly.pdbx_strand_id
1 'polypeptide(L)'
;MYKNYQSIKISEQCLSDQWPPKPDRALPTYVVNLDAPPVERWKDIVANYKDELNDLLAYMKTFIVEISPELKFLIDLVDTKL
;
A
#
# COMPACT_ATOMS: atom_id res chain seq x y z
N MET A 1 -19.61 -16.28 -35.32
CA MET A 1 -18.92 -14.98 -35.50
C MET A 1 -18.04 -14.74 -34.28
N TYR A 2 -16.74 -15.00 -34.36
CA TYR A 2 -15.81 -14.74 -33.25
C TYR A 2 -15.24 -13.33 -33.42
N LYS A 3 -15.39 -12.49 -32.38
CA LYS A 3 -14.79 -11.14 -32.35
C LYS A 3 -13.28 -11.29 -32.14
N ASN A 4 -12.49 -10.82 -33.10
CA ASN A 4 -11.04 -10.72 -32.96
C ASN A 4 -10.71 -9.58 -32.00
N TYR A 5 -10.32 -9.91 -30.78
CA TYR A 5 -9.66 -8.96 -29.88
C TYR A 5 -8.17 -8.91 -30.25
N GLN A 6 -7.71 -7.77 -30.80
CA GLN A 6 -6.28 -7.54 -30.95
C GLN A 6 -5.69 -7.20 -29.59
N SER A 7 -4.69 -7.96 -29.16
CA SER A 7 -3.91 -7.65 -27.98
C SER A 7 -3.08 -6.38 -28.24
N ILE A 8 -3.23 -5.38 -27.38
CA ILE A 8 -2.39 -4.20 -27.38
C ILE A 8 -0.96 -4.67 -27.06
N LYS A 9 -0.06 -4.63 -28.05
CA LYS A 9 1.37 -4.83 -27.81
C LYS A 9 1.93 -3.52 -27.29
N ILE A 10 2.09 -3.44 -25.97
CA ILE A 10 2.89 -2.38 -25.35
C ILE A 10 4.35 -2.69 -25.70
N SER A 11 4.94 -1.93 -26.63
CA SER A 11 6.37 -2.00 -26.96
C SER A 11 7.07 -0.81 -26.34
N GLU A 12 7.83 -1.05 -25.28
CA GLU A 12 8.69 -0.04 -24.67
C GLU A 12 10.09 -0.11 -25.28
N GLN A 13 10.73 1.06 -25.46
CA GLN A 13 12.13 1.13 -25.86
C GLN A 13 13.02 0.77 -24.65
N CYS A 14 14.09 0.02 -24.88
CA CYS A 14 15.03 -0.33 -23.83
C CYS A 14 15.78 0.94 -23.36
N LEU A 15 15.71 1.23 -22.06
CA LEU A 15 16.46 2.33 -21.45
C LEU A 15 17.86 1.85 -21.03
N SER A 16 18.90 2.60 -21.39
CA SER A 16 20.27 2.38 -20.88
C SER A 16 20.52 3.24 -19.62
N ASP A 17 21.58 2.89 -18.88
CA ASP A 17 22.14 3.74 -17.81
C ASP A 17 21.17 4.08 -16.66
N GLN A 18 20.20 3.19 -16.39
CA GLN A 18 19.22 3.37 -15.31
C GLN A 18 19.75 2.96 -13.92
N TRP A 19 21.01 2.52 -13.82
CA TRP A 19 21.63 2.08 -12.58
C TRP A 19 22.87 2.94 -12.22
N PRO A 20 23.01 3.36 -10.95
CA PRO A 20 22.08 3.16 -9.85
C PRO A 20 20.82 4.05 -9.99
N PRO A 21 19.67 3.65 -9.41
CA PRO A 21 18.50 4.49 -9.37
C PRO A 21 18.83 5.83 -8.71
N LYS A 22 18.10 6.87 -9.10
CA LYS A 22 18.27 8.19 -8.50
C LYS A 22 18.11 8.11 -6.96
N PRO A 23 18.98 8.79 -6.20
CA PRO A 23 19.01 8.68 -4.73
C PRO A 23 17.80 9.32 -4.05
N ASP A 24 17.04 10.16 -4.74
CA ASP A 24 15.75 10.72 -4.29
C ASP A 24 14.65 9.65 -4.12
N ARG A 25 14.87 8.45 -4.63
CA ARG A 25 14.01 7.27 -4.44
C ARG A 25 14.55 6.31 -3.36
N ALA A 26 15.55 6.73 -2.60
CA ALA A 26 16.06 5.91 -1.50
C ALA A 26 14.97 5.71 -0.44
N LEU A 27 14.82 4.47 0.01
CA LEU A 27 13.89 4.13 1.08
C LEU A 27 14.59 4.30 2.44
N PRO A 28 13.89 4.86 3.45
CA PRO A 28 14.44 4.95 4.79
C PRO A 28 14.62 3.55 5.40
N THR A 29 15.67 3.41 6.21
CA THR A 29 15.94 2.19 6.99
C THR A 29 15.50 2.40 8.43
N TYR A 30 14.86 1.39 9.01
CA TYR A 30 14.40 1.41 10.39
C TYR A 30 15.05 0.29 11.19
N VAL A 31 15.41 0.59 12.43
CA VAL A 31 15.88 -0.42 13.40
C VAL A 31 14.69 -0.88 14.23
N VAL A 32 14.37 -2.17 14.16
CA VAL A 32 13.31 -2.77 14.97
C VAL A 32 13.96 -3.50 16.14
N ASN A 33 13.76 -2.99 17.36
CA ASN A 33 14.27 -3.63 18.56
C ASN A 33 13.44 -4.87 18.91
N LEU A 34 14.02 -6.07 18.78
CA LEU A 34 13.35 -7.32 19.09
C LEU A 34 13.27 -7.62 20.60
N ASP A 35 14.10 -6.98 21.41
CA ASP A 35 14.08 -7.12 22.87
C ASP A 35 12.95 -6.30 23.51
N ALA A 36 12.45 -5.28 22.80
CA ALA A 36 11.31 -4.49 23.25
C ALA A 36 10.00 -5.31 23.23
N PRO A 37 9.00 -4.96 24.08
CA PRO A 37 7.68 -5.58 24.02
C PRO A 37 7.07 -5.46 22.62
N PRO A 38 6.35 -6.49 22.10
CA PRO A 38 5.83 -6.50 20.74
C PRO A 38 5.02 -5.27 20.33
N VAL A 39 4.24 -4.71 21.27
CA VAL A 39 3.38 -3.53 21.06
C VAL A 39 4.20 -2.25 20.82
N GLU A 40 5.48 -2.23 21.20
CA GLU A 40 6.33 -1.04 21.12
C GLU A 40 7.24 -1.02 19.89
N ARG A 41 7.52 -2.20 19.31
CA ARG A 41 8.54 -2.39 18.26
C ARG A 41 8.30 -1.55 17.00
N TRP A 42 7.04 -1.24 16.72
CA TRP A 42 6.61 -0.57 15.49
C TRP A 42 6.21 0.90 15.72
N LYS A 43 6.27 1.40 16.96
CA LYS A 43 5.78 2.74 17.31
C LYS A 43 6.41 3.83 16.44
N ASP A 44 7.72 3.77 16.24
CA ASP A 44 8.46 4.79 15.46
C ASP A 44 8.10 4.76 13.96
N ILE A 45 7.97 3.56 13.39
CA ILE A 45 7.57 3.39 11.99
C ILE A 45 6.14 3.87 11.78
N VAL A 46 5.22 3.50 12.67
CA VAL A 46 3.81 3.92 12.61
C VAL A 46 3.67 5.42 12.82
N ALA A 47 4.46 6.03 13.70
CA ALA A 47 4.46 7.47 13.90
C ALA A 47 4.90 8.22 12.63
N ASN A 48 5.92 7.72 11.93
CA ASN A 48 6.44 8.35 10.72
C ASN A 48 5.53 8.23 9.51
N TYR A 49 4.74 7.14 9.42
CA TYR A 49 3.82 6.88 8.29
C TYR A 49 2.35 7.00 8.67
N LYS A 50 2.05 7.70 9.77
CA LYS A 50 0.70 7.75 10.33
C LYS A 50 -0.31 8.25 9.31
N ASP A 51 0.05 9.30 8.57
CA ASP A 51 -0.86 9.96 7.65
C ASP A 51 -1.10 9.09 6.42
N GLU A 52 -0.05 8.49 5.84
CA GLU A 52 -0.18 7.57 4.70
C GLU A 52 -0.97 6.30 5.07
N LEU A 53 -0.82 5.81 6.30
CA LEU A 53 -1.61 4.68 6.81
C LEU A 53 -3.09 5.06 6.96
N ASN A 54 -3.39 6.26 7.45
CA ASN A 54 -4.77 6.75 7.55
C ASN A 54 -5.40 6.92 6.16
N ASP A 55 -4.65 7.46 5.20
CA ASP A 55 -5.11 7.62 3.81
C ASP A 55 -5.38 6.26 3.16
N LEU A 56 -4.48 5.28 3.37
CA LEU A 56 -4.67 3.92 2.88
C LEU A 56 -5.92 3.26 3.49
N LEU A 57 -6.12 3.40 4.80
CA LEU A 57 -7.31 2.88 5.48
C LEU A 57 -8.60 3.54 4.95
N ALA A 58 -8.60 4.86 4.76
CA ALA A 58 -9.74 5.58 4.20
C ALA A 58 -10.08 5.11 2.77
N TYR A 59 -9.05 4.92 1.94
CA TYR A 59 -9.22 4.38 0.60
C TYR A 59 -9.80 2.96 0.61
N MET A 60 -9.25 2.07 1.45
CA MET A 60 -9.72 0.69 1.57
C MET A 60 -11.19 0.62 2.04
N LYS A 61 -11.59 1.46 3.01
CA LYS A 61 -12.98 1.53 3.46
C LYS A 61 -13.92 1.93 2.33
N THR A 62 -13.54 2.96 1.56
CA THR A 62 -14.33 3.42 0.40
C THR A 62 -14.46 2.31 -0.63
N PHE A 63 -13.34 1.67 -0.99
CA PHE A 63 -13.31 0.57 -1.96
C PHE A 63 -14.19 -0.61 -1.57
N ILE A 64 -14.18 -1.01 -0.29
CA ILE A 64 -15.02 -2.11 0.21
C ILE A 64 -16.52 -1.79 0.05
N VAL A 65 -16.93 -0.56 0.41
CA VAL A 65 -18.34 -0.13 0.27
C VAL A 65 -18.77 -0.05 -1.19
N GLU A 66 -17.88 0.42 -2.08
CA GLU A 66 -18.17 0.51 -3.52
C GLU A 66 -18.35 -0.87 -4.16
N ILE A 67 -17.59 -1.87 -3.73
CA ILE A 67 -17.71 -3.25 -4.24
C ILE A 67 -18.94 -3.95 -3.68
N SER A 68 -19.20 -3.79 -2.39
CA SER A 68 -20.19 -4.60 -1.69
C SER A 68 -20.64 -3.88 -0.40
N PRO A 69 -21.77 -3.14 -0.46
CA PRO A 69 -22.31 -2.42 0.70
C PRO A 69 -22.58 -3.32 1.91
N GLU A 70 -22.87 -4.61 1.69
CA GLU A 70 -23.05 -5.61 2.74
C GLU A 70 -21.79 -5.91 3.57
N LEU A 71 -20.59 -5.57 3.08
CA LEU A 71 -19.34 -5.72 3.82
C LEU A 71 -19.05 -4.58 4.80
N LYS A 72 -19.97 -3.62 4.96
CA LYS A 72 -19.82 -2.50 5.89
C LYS A 72 -19.48 -2.92 7.32
N PHE A 73 -19.96 -4.09 7.77
CA PHE A 73 -19.62 -4.61 9.11
C PHE A 73 -18.12 -4.85 9.32
N LEU A 74 -17.34 -5.12 8.26
CA LEU A 74 -15.88 -5.28 8.35
C LEU A 74 -15.21 -3.94 8.65
N ILE A 75 -15.74 -2.84 8.13
CA ILE A 75 -15.26 -1.48 8.41
C ILE A 75 -15.54 -1.15 9.87
N ASP A 76 -16.74 -1.45 10.35
CA ASP A 76 -17.13 -1.21 11.76
C ASP A 76 -16.24 -2.00 12.74
N LEU A 77 -15.84 -3.23 12.39
CA LEU A 77 -14.91 -4.03 13.21
C LEU A 77 -13.51 -3.41 13.31
N VAL A 78 -12.99 -2.89 12.19
CA VAL A 78 -11.69 -2.21 12.14
C VAL A 78 -11.71 -0.96 13.02
N ASP A 79 -12.78 -0.16 12.95
CA ASP A 79 -12.94 1.08 13.70
C ASP A 79 -13.19 0.89 15.20
N THR A 80 -13.59 -0.31 15.62
CA THR A 80 -13.81 -0.63 17.04
C THR A 80 -12.55 -1.19 17.71
N LYS A 81 -11.56 -1.64 16.95
CA LYS A 81 -10.37 -2.35 17.44
C LYS A 81 -9.07 -1.58 17.26
N LEU A 82 -9.06 -0.54 16.44
CA LEU A 82 -7.99 0.44 16.25
C LEU A 82 -8.39 1.77 16.87
#